data_AF-W8F324-F1
#
_entry.id   AF-W8F324-F1
#
_cell.length_a   1.000
_cell.length_b   1.000
_cell.length_c   1.000
_cell.angle_alpha   90.00
_cell.angle_beta   90.00
_cell.angle_gamma   90.00
#
_symmetry.space_group_name_H-M   'P 1'
#
loop_
_entity.id
_entity.type
_entity.pdbx_description
1 polymer ?
#
loop_
_entity_poly.entity_id
_entity_poly.type
_entity_poly.pdbx_seq_one_letter_code
_entity_poly.pdbx_strand_id
1 'polypeptide(L)'
;MTDSYLRSLGFADTDDSRSAARPAFGQAWRYLHEAPAQDGARLFIEHPLGIAGCRLSMLPAPLAASDIAATVGLHDRPALEAAITAFYAAHGGQAAVPAAAVPHTFLPYRRQR
;
A
#
# COMPACT_ATOMS: atom_id res chain seq x y z
N MET A 1 -9.26 -9.02 9.05
CA MET A 1 -9.43 -7.82 8.21
C MET A 1 -9.79 -8.23 6.78
N THR A 2 -10.62 -7.45 6.08
CA THR A 2 -11.01 -7.71 4.67
C THR A 2 -10.31 -6.74 3.72
N ASP A 3 -10.06 -7.20 2.49
CA ASP A 3 -9.51 -6.39 1.39
C ASP A 3 -10.30 -5.11 1.15
N SER A 4 -11.63 -5.21 1.16
CA SER A 4 -12.56 -4.08 1.00
C SER A 4 -12.35 -2.97 2.03
N TYR A 5 -11.98 -3.33 3.26
CA TYR A 5 -11.75 -2.35 4.32
C TYR A 5 -10.40 -1.65 4.14
N LEU A 6 -9.35 -2.36 3.70
CA LEU A 6 -8.08 -1.74 3.33
C LEU A 6 -8.24 -0.74 2.19
N ARG A 7 -9.00 -1.09 1.15
CA ARG A 7 -9.32 -0.16 0.06
C ARG A 7 -10.07 1.08 0.54
N SER A 8 -11.00 0.92 1.49
CA SER A 8 -11.70 2.07 2.08
C SER A 8 -10.79 3.02 2.87
N LEU A 9 -9.65 2.51 3.35
CA LEU A 9 -8.60 3.29 4.02
C LEU A 9 -7.57 3.87 3.04
N GLY A 10 -7.78 3.75 1.72
CA GLY A 10 -6.86 4.31 0.72
C GLY A 10 -5.67 3.42 0.38
N PHE A 11 -5.74 2.12 0.71
CA PHE A 11 -4.72 1.16 0.27
C PHE A 11 -5.08 0.53 -1.07
N ALA A 12 -4.12 0.55 -2.00
CA ALA A 12 -4.19 -0.14 -3.29
C ALA A 12 -3.22 -1.33 -3.30
N ASP A 13 -3.53 -2.37 -4.08
CA ASP A 13 -2.61 -3.49 -4.26
C ASP A 13 -1.31 -3.00 -4.92
N THR A 14 -0.16 -3.45 -4.40
CA THR A 14 1.16 -3.11 -4.97
C THR A 14 1.49 -3.86 -6.25
N ASP A 15 0.74 -4.92 -6.58
CA ASP A 15 0.99 -5.78 -7.73
C ASP A 15 -0.31 -6.33 -8.34
N ASP A 16 -0.52 -6.10 -9.63
CA ASP A 16 -1.64 -6.63 -10.44
C ASP A 16 -1.27 -7.97 -11.10
N SER A 17 -0.05 -8.49 -10.86
CA SER A 17 0.36 -9.77 -11.41
C SER A 17 -0.30 -10.94 -10.67
N ARG A 18 -1.51 -11.26 -11.12
CA ARG A 18 -2.10 -12.61 -11.04
C ARG A 18 -1.11 -13.63 -11.62
N SER A 19 -0.19 -14.16 -10.82
CA SER A 19 0.67 -15.25 -11.31
C SER A 19 1.19 -16.14 -10.17
N ALA A 20 0.48 -17.26 -9.98
CA ALA A 20 0.90 -18.61 -9.57
C ALA A 20 1.90 -18.89 -8.41
N ALA A 21 2.66 -17.93 -7.89
CA ALA A 21 3.60 -18.13 -6.79
C ALA A 21 3.59 -16.91 -5.88
N ARG A 22 2.76 -16.97 -4.83
CA ARG A 22 2.67 -15.88 -3.85
C ARG A 22 4.00 -15.80 -3.09
N PRO A 23 4.75 -14.67 -3.15
CA PRO A 23 6.00 -14.54 -2.42
C PRO A 23 5.79 -14.72 -0.92
N ALA A 24 6.82 -15.15 -0.21
CA ALA A 24 6.75 -15.28 1.24
C ALA A 24 6.49 -13.93 1.91
N PHE A 25 5.91 -13.96 3.12
CA PHE A 25 5.51 -12.80 3.96
C PHE A 25 6.65 -11.81 4.32
N GLY A 26 7.87 -12.04 3.86
CA GLY A 26 8.99 -11.10 4.00
C GLY A 26 9.52 -10.58 2.65
N GLN A 27 8.87 -10.92 1.55
CA GLN A 27 9.38 -10.72 0.19
C GLN A 27 8.49 -9.83 -0.68
N ALA A 28 7.24 -9.56 -0.30
CA ALA A 28 6.37 -8.65 -1.04
C ALA A 28 5.30 -8.02 -0.13
N TRP A 29 5.20 -6.70 -0.16
CA TRP A 29 4.01 -6.02 0.34
C TRP A 29 2.82 -6.34 -0.56
N ARG A 30 1.63 -6.36 0.05
CA ARG A 30 0.39 -6.56 -0.70
C ARG A 30 -0.30 -5.25 -1.00
N TYR A 31 -0.17 -4.27 -0.11
CA TYR A 31 -0.87 -3.02 -0.27
C TYR A 31 0.03 -1.82 0.03
N LEU A 32 -0.16 -0.77 -0.76
CA LEU A 32 0.47 0.54 -0.63
C LEU A 32 -0.63 1.57 -0.48
N HIS A 33 -0.47 2.48 0.48
CA HIS A 33 -1.36 3.61 0.61
C HIS A 33 -1.18 4.57 -0.58
N GLU A 34 -2.28 4.94 -1.21
CA GLU A 34 -2.30 5.74 -2.44
C GLU A 34 -1.63 7.11 -2.26
N ALA A 35 -1.81 7.71 -1.09
CA ALA A 35 -1.19 8.97 -0.74
C ALA A 35 0.17 8.80 -0.05
N PRO A 36 1.24 9.42 -0.58
CA PRO A 36 2.46 9.58 0.19
C PRO A 36 2.23 10.59 1.33
N ALA A 37 3.12 10.59 2.32
CA ALA A 37 3.20 11.65 3.29
C ALA A 37 3.89 12.90 2.71
N GLN A 38 3.85 14.03 3.41
CA GLN A 38 4.43 15.30 2.92
C GLN A 38 5.94 15.24 2.68
N ASP A 39 6.65 14.45 3.47
CA ASP A 39 8.08 14.19 3.28
C ASP A 39 8.38 13.18 2.16
N GLY A 40 7.35 12.68 1.48
CA GLY A 40 7.45 11.69 0.41
C GLY A 40 7.47 10.25 0.89
N ALA A 41 7.37 9.99 2.20
CA ALA A 41 7.28 8.64 2.74
C ALA A 41 6.04 7.91 2.22
N ARG A 42 6.19 6.61 1.98
CA ARG A 42 5.10 5.74 1.53
C ARG A 42 4.73 4.77 2.64
N LEU A 43 3.44 4.50 2.79
CA LEU A 43 2.97 3.56 3.80
C LEU A 43 2.58 2.23 3.15
N PHE A 44 3.30 1.18 3.51
CA PHE A 44 3.01 -0.18 3.09
C PHE A 44 2.32 -0.94 4.22
N ILE A 45 1.37 -1.80 3.86
CA ILE A 45 0.71 -2.71 4.81
C ILE A 45 0.67 -4.13 4.28
N GLU A 46 0.91 -5.08 5.18
CA GLU A 46 0.82 -6.50 4.89
C GLU A 46 -0.03 -7.21 5.93
N HIS A 47 -0.87 -8.10 5.44
CA HIS A 47 -1.63 -9.06 6.23
C HIS A 47 -1.39 -10.47 5.67
N PRO A 48 -0.66 -11.36 6.38
CA PRO A 48 -0.45 -12.73 5.97
C PRO A 48 -1.69 -13.57 6.25
N LEU A 49 -1.89 -14.59 5.42
CA LEU A 49 -2.86 -15.61 5.72
C LEU A 49 -2.32 -16.43 6.91
N GLY A 50 -3.01 -16.42 8.06
CA GLY A 50 -2.68 -17.27 9.21
C GLY A 50 -1.90 -16.59 10.35
N ILE A 51 -1.59 -15.30 10.28
CA ILE A 51 -1.14 -14.52 11.46
C ILE A 51 -2.24 -13.54 11.84
N ALA A 52 -2.56 -13.46 13.13
CA ALA A 52 -3.57 -12.57 13.67
C ALA A 52 -3.10 -11.10 13.75
N GLY A 53 -2.34 -10.60 12.77
CA GLY A 53 -1.86 -9.22 12.76
C GLY A 53 -1.57 -8.66 11.38
N CYS A 54 -1.61 -7.34 11.28
CA CYS A 54 -1.18 -6.55 10.14
C CYS A 54 0.09 -5.78 10.51
N ARG A 55 1.03 -5.66 9.57
CA ARG A 55 2.28 -4.92 9.75
C ARG A 55 2.31 -3.70 8.86
N LEU A 56 2.86 -2.60 9.37
CA LEU A 56 3.07 -1.36 8.65
C LEU A 56 4.57 -1.10 8.50
N SER A 57 4.97 -0.58 7.35
CA SER A 57 6.35 -0.13 7.09
C SER A 57 6.41 1.00 6.08
N MET A 58 7.56 1.65 6.05
CA MET A 58 7.91 2.68 5.08
C MET A 58 8.73 2.15 3.90
N LEU A 59 9.32 0.96 4.04
CA LEU A 59 10.24 0.41 3.06
C LEU A 59 9.53 -0.65 2.21
N PRO A 60 9.81 -0.72 0.89
CA PRO A 60 9.38 -1.85 0.09
C PRO A 60 10.07 -3.13 0.57
N ALA A 61 9.43 -4.28 0.33
CA ALA A 61 9.99 -5.57 0.68
C ALA A 61 11.25 -5.86 -0.17
N PRO A 62 12.20 -6.69 0.32
CA PRO A 62 12.15 -7.44 1.58
C PRO A 62 12.50 -6.61 2.84
N LEU A 63 11.94 -6.99 3.99
CA LEU A 63 12.19 -6.33 5.28
C LEU A 63 12.92 -7.20 6.31
N ALA A 64 13.68 -6.53 7.18
CA ALA A 64 14.04 -7.04 8.51
C ALA A 64 12.98 -6.68 9.56
N ALA A 65 13.00 -7.37 10.71
CA ALA A 65 12.08 -7.07 11.82
C ALA A 65 12.21 -5.63 12.36
N SER A 66 13.39 -5.01 12.17
CA SER A 66 13.66 -3.61 12.50
C SER A 66 12.90 -2.60 11.65
N ASP A 67 12.45 -3.02 10.47
CA ASP A 67 11.84 -2.12 9.47
C ASP A 67 10.32 -2.05 9.63
N ILE A 68 9.77 -2.79 10.60
CA ILE A 68 8.35 -2.79 10.94
C ILE A 68 8.07 -1.60 11.84
N ALA A 69 7.32 -0.62 11.33
CA ALA A 69 6.93 0.57 12.08
C ALA A 69 5.86 0.25 13.13
N ALA A 70 4.92 -0.64 12.79
CA ALA A 70 3.86 -1.07 13.71
C ALA A 70 3.35 -2.47 13.37
N THR A 71 2.94 -3.22 14.40
CA THR A 71 2.15 -4.46 14.26
C THR A 71 0.85 -4.27 15.02
N VAL A 72 -0.28 -4.38 14.31
CA VAL A 72 -1.63 -4.22 14.87
C VAL A 72 -2.41 -5.51 14.73
N GLY A 73 -3.35 -5.76 15.63
CA GLY A 73 -4.20 -6.96 15.58
C GLY A 73 -5.06 -6.99 14.32
N LEU A 74 -5.26 -8.19 13.75
CA LEU A 74 -6.02 -8.36 12.50
C LEU A 74 -7.48 -7.87 12.55
N HIS A 75 -8.04 -7.79 13.75
CA HIS A 75 -9.40 -7.36 13.99
C HIS A 75 -9.47 -6.02 14.72
N ASP A 76 -8.31 -5.45 15.05
CA ASP A 76 -8.20 -4.19 15.77
C ASP A 76 -8.17 -3.02 14.77
N ARG A 77 -9.35 -2.74 14.25
CA ARG A 77 -9.57 -1.64 13.30
C ARG A 77 -9.17 -0.28 13.90
N PRO A 78 -9.56 0.07 15.14
CA PRO A 78 -9.16 1.33 15.75
C PRO A 78 -7.64 1.46 15.87
N ALA A 79 -6.93 0.39 16.26
CA ALA A 79 -5.47 0.44 16.35
C ALA A 79 -4.81 0.67 14.98
N LEU A 80 -5.36 0.10 13.91
CA LEU A 80 -4.84 0.34 12.57
C LEU A 80 -5.05 1.78 12.12
N GLU A 81 -6.26 2.32 12.27
CA GLU A 81 -6.56 3.72 11.92
C GLU A 81 -5.67 4.68 12.72
N ALA A 82 -5.45 4.38 14.01
CA ALA A 82 -4.52 5.12 14.86
C ALA A 82 -3.08 5.02 14.36
N ALA A 83 -2.61 3.84 13.91
CA ALA A 83 -1.27 3.66 13.36
C ALA A 83 -1.07 4.43 12.06
N ILE A 84 -2.07 4.45 11.16
CA ILE A 84 -2.05 5.24 9.92
C ILE A 84 -2.01 6.74 10.25
N THR A 85 -2.86 7.17 11.19
CA THR A 85 -2.91 8.57 11.64
C THR A 85 -1.57 8.99 12.26
N ALA A 86 -1.00 8.14 13.13
CA ALA A 86 0.29 8.39 13.76
C ALA A 86 1.43 8.46 12.73
N PHE A 87 1.40 7.60 11.71
CA PHE A 87 2.33 7.67 10.59
C PHE A 87 2.23 9.04 9.90
N TYR A 88 1.06 9.45 9.43
CA TYR A 88 0.94 10.73 8.74
C TYR A 88 1.30 11.92 9.66
N ALA A 89 0.91 11.89 10.93
CA ALA A 89 1.29 12.92 11.88
C ALA A 89 2.82 13.05 12.05
N ALA A 90 3.54 11.92 12.07
CA ALA A 90 5.00 11.90 12.15
C ALA A 90 5.69 12.41 10.87
N HIS A 91 5.04 12.27 9.72
CA HIS A 91 5.57 12.60 8.39
C HIS A 91 5.01 13.91 7.79
N GLY A 92 4.51 14.80 8.65
CA GLY A 92 4.02 16.13 8.25
C GLY A 92 2.62 16.15 7.64
N GLY A 93 1.92 15.03 7.64
CA GLY A 93 0.56 14.87 7.11
C GLY A 93 0.52 14.10 5.80
N GLN A 94 -0.70 13.87 5.30
CA GLN A 94 -0.93 13.22 4.02
C GLN A 94 -0.72 14.23 2.88
N ALA A 95 0.10 13.89 1.89
CA ALA A 95 0.27 14.69 0.70
C ALA A 95 -0.89 14.46 -0.29
N ALA A 96 -1.16 15.45 -1.14
CA ALA A 96 -2.13 15.29 -2.20
C ALA A 96 -1.68 14.20 -3.17
N VAL A 97 -2.55 13.22 -3.45
CA VAL A 97 -2.30 12.23 -4.50
C VAL A 97 -2.31 12.98 -5.84
N PRO A 98 -1.22 12.97 -6.63
CA PRO A 98 -1.27 13.53 -7.97
C PRO A 98 -2.28 12.73 -8.79
N ALA A 99 -3.23 13.42 -9.44
CA ALA A 99 -4.21 12.77 -10.29
C ALA A 99 -3.49 11.86 -11.30
N ALA A 100 -3.86 10.57 -11.34
CA ALA A 100 -3.25 9.61 -12.24
C ALA A 100 -3.35 10.13 -13.68
N ALA A 101 -2.20 10.36 -14.32
CA ALA A 101 -2.15 10.79 -15.71
C ALA A 101 -2.70 9.64 -16.58
N VAL A 102 -3.93 9.77 -17.06
CA VAL A 102 -4.53 8.85 -18.03
C VAL A 102 -3.76 9.02 -19.34
N PRO A 103 -3.01 8.01 -19.84
CA PRO A 103 -2.37 8.12 -21.14
C PRO A 103 -3.45 8.09 -22.23
N HIS A 104 -3.80 9.25 -22.79
CA HIS A 104 -4.65 9.34 -23.98
C HIS A 104 -3.93 8.68 -25.17
N THR A 105 -4.21 7.40 -25.39
CA THR A 105 -3.77 6.71 -26.61
C THR A 105 -4.84 6.91 -27.67
N PHE A 106 -4.65 7.88 -28.56
CA PHE A 106 -5.44 8.04 -29.79
C PHE A 106 -4.50 8.23 -30.98
N LEU A 107 -4.32 7.20 -31.80
CA LEU A 107 -3.69 7.31 -33.12
C LEU A 107 -4.38 6.36 -34.12
N PRO A 108 -5.37 6.83 -34.91
CA PRO A 108 -5.76 6.12 -36.12
C PRO A 108 -4.68 6.29 -37.19
N TYR A 109 -4.13 5.16 -37.62
CA TYR A 109 -3.07 5.01 -38.62
C TYR A 109 -3.50 5.60 -39.98
N ARG A 110 -2.81 6.64 -40.47
CA ARG A 110 -2.95 7.12 -41.86
C ARG A 110 -2.37 6.07 -42.81
N ARG A 111 -3.20 5.46 -43.65
CA ARG A 111 -2.74 4.84 -44.91
C ARG A 111 -2.91 5.85 -46.04
N GLN A 112 -1.79 6.40 -46.51
CA GLN A 112 -1.74 7.06 -47.82
C GLN A 112 -1.79 5.99 -48.91
N ARG A 113 -2.71 6.16 -49.87
CA ARG A 113 -2.57 5.73 -51.26
C ARG A 113 -3.19 6.79 -52.14
#